data_AF-A0A2S5VPN8-F1
#
_entry.id   AF-A0A2S5VPN8-F1
#
_cell.length_a   1.000
_cell.length_b   1.000
_cell.length_c   1.000
_cell.angle_alpha   90.00
_cell.angle_beta   90.00
_cell.angle_gamma   90.00
#
_symmetry.space_group_name_H-M   'P 1'
#
loop_
_entity.id
_entity.type
_entity.pdbx_description
1 polymer ?
#
loop_
_entity_poly.entity_id
_entity_poly.type
_entity_poly.pdbx_seq_one_letter_code
_entity_poly.pdbx_strand_id
1 'polypeptide(L)'
;MSAPPPPPPRPRGVPVPPPGPPSRAGSPSGAPRPAPRAPGTPGARSRARRRIAIAAAAVVVAASVVAVVVSAVVGGAAGPDDASSPALPVAEPSTRTTIPSGPATAPARTPASPPPSAAPDPAPGSAARGVLSALREDDDRAAVRYDRDLFGEPWYDVDRDGCDTRNDILGRDLADPVLRPGTGGCKVTGGQLLDPYDGTLVGFVSGPESSRLVQIDHVVALAWAWRHGAESWSDDQRLRFANDPLNLLAATEATNQAKSDSGPAEWLPADPARACAHVERFVAVLAAYDLGIDAAERDAADRALRACPA
;
A
#
# COMPACT_ATOMS: atom_id res chain seq x y z
N MET A 1 76.09 -22.06 26.20
CA MET A 1 75.47 -23.40 26.10
C MET A 1 73.96 -23.18 25.97
N SER A 2 73.44 -23.17 24.74
CA SER A 2 72.00 -22.93 24.48
C SER A 2 71.26 -24.26 24.42
N ALA A 3 70.15 -24.35 25.15
CA ALA A 3 69.28 -25.52 25.17
C ALA A 3 68.59 -25.74 23.81
N PRO A 4 68.36 -27.01 23.41
CA PRO A 4 67.70 -27.32 22.14
C PRO A 4 66.20 -26.98 22.19
N PRO A 5 65.59 -26.63 21.04
CA PRO A 5 64.18 -26.29 20.96
C PRO A 5 63.26 -27.50 21.19
N PRO A 6 62.02 -27.26 21.68
CA PRO A 6 61.05 -28.32 21.94
C PRO A 6 60.53 -28.98 20.64
N PRO A 7 60.08 -30.25 20.72
CA PRO A 7 59.54 -30.97 19.57
C PRO A 7 58.17 -30.42 19.12
N PRO A 8 57.82 -30.61 17.83
CA PRO A 8 56.54 -30.14 17.28
C PRO A 8 55.33 -30.91 17.85
N PRO A 9 54.15 -30.27 17.90
CA PRO A 9 52.92 -30.88 18.38
C PRO A 9 52.41 -31.97 17.42
N ARG A 10 51.85 -33.05 17.98
CA ARG A 10 51.24 -34.15 17.22
C ARG A 10 49.96 -33.68 16.51
N PRO A 11 49.65 -34.19 15.30
CA PRO A 11 48.42 -33.86 14.59
C PRO A 11 47.20 -34.38 15.37
N ARG A 12 46.19 -33.51 15.55
CA ARG A 12 44.90 -33.88 16.12
C ARG A 12 44.14 -34.74 15.10
N GLY A 13 43.69 -35.91 15.52
CA GLY A 13 42.91 -36.83 14.69
C GLY A 13 41.59 -36.19 14.24
N VAL A 14 41.25 -36.37 12.97
CA VAL A 14 39.97 -35.95 12.39
C VAL A 14 38.87 -36.86 12.95
N PRO A 15 37.76 -36.31 13.48
CA PRO A 15 36.64 -37.13 13.94
C PRO A 15 35.97 -37.84 12.76
N VAL A 16 35.81 -39.16 12.89
CA VAL A 16 35.07 -40.01 11.94
C VAL A 16 33.56 -39.73 12.10
N PRO A 17 32.82 -39.41 11.03
CA PRO A 17 31.38 -39.21 11.11
C PRO A 17 30.64 -40.53 11.43
N PRO A 18 29.50 -40.48 12.14
CA PRO A 18 28.68 -41.67 12.41
C PRO A 18 28.11 -42.24 11.11
N PRO A 19 27.85 -43.57 11.03
CA PRO A 19 27.25 -44.19 9.86
C PRO A 19 25.84 -43.63 9.61
N GLY A 20 25.56 -43.30 8.34
CA GLY A 20 24.25 -42.85 7.90
C GLY A 20 23.15 -43.91 8.06
N PRO A 21 21.87 -43.52 8.08
CA PRO A 21 20.75 -44.45 8.18
C PRO A 21 20.66 -45.36 6.94
N PRO A 22 20.16 -46.60 7.09
CA PRO A 22 20.05 -47.53 5.98
C PRO A 22 19.07 -47.02 4.91
N SER A 23 19.49 -47.09 3.65
CA SER A 23 18.66 -46.80 2.48
C SER A 23 17.42 -47.72 2.47
N ARG A 24 16.22 -47.13 2.46
CA ARG A 24 14.98 -47.89 2.25
C ARG A 24 15.00 -48.50 0.85
N ALA A 25 15.03 -49.83 0.81
CA ALA A 25 14.79 -50.62 -0.38
C ALA A 25 13.41 -50.29 -0.98
N GLY A 26 13.37 -50.25 -2.32
CA GLY A 26 12.18 -49.95 -3.11
C GLY A 26 11.00 -50.88 -2.80
N SER A 27 9.81 -50.29 -2.74
CA SER A 27 8.55 -51.05 -2.68
C SER A 27 8.21 -51.61 -4.07
N PRO A 28 7.78 -52.88 -4.17
CA PRO A 28 7.31 -53.44 -5.43
C PRO A 28 5.96 -52.84 -5.82
N SER A 29 5.83 -52.62 -7.12
CA SER A 29 4.63 -52.19 -7.82
C SER A 29 3.51 -53.24 -7.72
N GLY A 30 2.26 -52.79 -7.52
CA GLY A 30 1.07 -53.55 -7.90
C GLY A 30 0.14 -54.03 -6.78
N ALA A 31 -0.80 -53.18 -6.36
CA ALA A 31 -2.10 -53.61 -5.85
C ALA A 31 -3.20 -52.65 -6.36
N PRO A 32 -4.37 -53.13 -6.80
CA PRO A 32 -5.40 -52.28 -7.40
C PRO A 32 -6.09 -51.41 -6.34
N ARG A 33 -6.32 -50.13 -6.69
CA ARG A 33 -7.06 -49.16 -5.86
C ARG A 33 -8.50 -49.64 -5.64
N PRO A 34 -9.05 -49.58 -4.41
CA PRO A 34 -10.48 -49.77 -4.19
C PRO A 34 -11.28 -48.59 -4.77
N ALA A 35 -12.45 -48.89 -5.33
CA ALA A 35 -13.37 -47.92 -5.92
C ALA A 35 -13.83 -46.85 -4.91
N PRO A 36 -14.13 -45.61 -5.37
CA PRO A 36 -14.62 -44.56 -4.48
C PRO A 36 -15.99 -44.90 -3.91
N ARG A 37 -16.13 -44.78 -2.58
CA ARG A 37 -17.42 -44.85 -1.87
C ARG A 37 -18.32 -43.70 -2.30
N ALA A 38 -19.57 -44.01 -2.62
CA ALA A 38 -20.63 -43.03 -2.87
C ALA A 38 -20.82 -42.09 -1.65
N PRO A 39 -21.19 -40.82 -1.87
CA PRO A 39 -21.44 -39.88 -0.78
C PRO A 39 -22.64 -40.34 0.05
N GLY A 40 -22.41 -40.51 1.36
CA GLY A 40 -23.44 -40.88 2.33
C GLY A 40 -24.50 -39.79 2.46
N THR A 41 -25.75 -40.21 2.56
CA THR A 41 -26.90 -39.37 2.89
C THR A 41 -26.68 -38.68 4.24
N PRO A 42 -26.88 -37.35 4.36
CA PRO A 42 -26.77 -36.65 5.64
C PRO A 42 -27.82 -37.18 6.63
N GLY A 43 -27.35 -37.65 7.78
CA GLY A 43 -28.19 -38.18 8.86
C GLY A 43 -29.25 -37.17 9.32
N ALA A 44 -30.46 -37.67 9.56
CA ALA A 44 -31.66 -36.93 9.95
C ALA A 44 -31.57 -36.15 11.30
N ARG A 45 -30.41 -36.14 11.96
CA ARG A 45 -30.20 -35.46 13.25
C ARG A 45 -29.66 -34.03 13.15
N SER A 46 -29.28 -33.55 11.95
CA SER A 46 -28.80 -32.17 11.73
C SER A 46 -29.89 -31.19 11.23
N ARG A 47 -31.09 -31.68 10.90
CA ARG A 47 -32.19 -30.87 10.35
C ARG A 47 -33.10 -30.22 11.40
N ALA A 48 -33.02 -30.62 12.67
CA ALA A 48 -33.84 -30.07 13.75
C ALA A 48 -33.26 -28.80 14.40
N ARG A 49 -31.93 -28.56 14.31
CA ARG A 49 -31.29 -27.38 14.92
C ARG A 49 -31.24 -26.15 14.01
N ARG A 50 -31.50 -26.28 12.71
CA ARG A 50 -31.58 -25.16 11.75
C ARG A 50 -32.96 -24.52 11.60
N ARG A 51 -34.01 -25.07 12.22
CA ARG A 51 -35.37 -24.51 12.16
C ARG A 51 -35.76 -23.61 13.33
N ILE A 52 -34.94 -23.52 14.38
CA ILE A 52 -35.20 -22.67 15.56
C ILE A 52 -34.55 -21.28 15.41
N ALA A 53 -33.51 -21.13 14.59
CA ALA A 53 -32.83 -19.84 14.39
C ALA A 53 -33.50 -18.89 13.38
N ILE A 54 -34.51 -19.35 12.61
CA ILE A 54 -35.18 -18.52 11.60
C ILE A 54 -36.50 -17.92 12.12
N ALA A 55 -37.04 -18.40 13.26
CA ALA A 55 -38.29 -17.90 13.83
C ALA A 55 -38.12 -16.69 14.78
N ALA A 56 -36.89 -16.36 15.20
CA ALA A 56 -36.64 -15.22 16.11
C ALA A 56 -36.33 -13.89 15.38
N ALA A 57 -36.01 -13.92 14.08
CA ALA A 57 -35.68 -12.71 13.31
C ALA A 57 -36.91 -12.03 12.65
N ALA A 58 -38.07 -12.67 12.64
CA ALA A 58 -39.27 -12.16 11.96
C ALA A 58 -40.23 -11.36 12.85
N VAL A 59 -40.00 -11.28 14.16
CA VAL A 59 -40.90 -10.59 15.11
C VAL A 59 -40.43 -9.17 15.47
N VAL A 60 -39.19 -8.79 15.16
CA VAL A 60 -38.66 -7.44 15.50
C VAL A 60 -38.77 -6.44 14.34
N VAL A 61 -39.04 -6.87 13.10
CA VAL A 61 -39.16 -5.98 11.93
C VAL A 61 -40.60 -5.47 11.70
N ALA A 62 -41.61 -6.08 12.33
CA ALA A 62 -43.03 -5.72 12.13
C ALA A 62 -43.57 -4.63 13.07
N ALA A 63 -42.76 -4.07 13.98
CA ALA A 63 -43.22 -3.08 14.98
C ALA A 63 -42.80 -1.62 14.69
N SER A 64 -42.09 -1.33 13.59
CA SER A 64 -41.53 0.01 13.34
C SER A 64 -42.05 0.73 12.08
N VAL A 65 -43.07 0.18 11.39
CA VAL A 65 -43.63 0.79 10.15
C VAL A 65 -45.11 1.20 10.30
N VAL A 66 -45.65 1.25 11.52
CA VAL A 66 -47.05 1.69 11.80
C VAL A 66 -47.10 3.08 12.45
N ALA A 67 -46.14 3.97 12.18
CA ALA A 67 -46.16 5.32 12.78
C ALA A 67 -45.73 6.48 11.88
N VAL A 68 -45.87 6.42 10.55
CA VAL A 68 -45.87 7.65 9.71
C VAL A 68 -46.73 7.49 8.46
N VAL A 69 -48.05 7.36 8.63
CA VAL A 69 -49.03 7.83 7.63
C VAL A 69 -50.25 8.32 8.40
N VAL A 70 -50.43 9.64 8.49
CA VAL A 70 -51.68 10.42 8.45
C VAL A 70 -51.34 11.82 9.01
N SER A 71 -51.20 12.80 8.11
CA SER A 71 -51.91 14.08 8.22
C SER A 71 -51.82 14.82 6.89
N ALA A 72 -53.01 14.97 6.29
CA ALA A 72 -53.33 15.61 5.03
C ALA A 72 -53.07 17.14 5.05
N VAL A 73 -52.57 17.74 3.98
CA VAL A 73 -53.31 18.39 2.87
C VAL A 73 -54.39 19.39 3.29
N VAL A 74 -54.02 20.68 3.33
CA VAL A 74 -54.76 21.88 2.87
C VAL A 74 -53.64 22.89 2.54
N GLY A 75 -53.41 23.44 1.34
CA GLY A 75 -54.31 23.95 0.31
C GLY A 75 -54.03 25.45 0.17
N GLY A 76 -53.50 25.92 -0.97
CA GLY A 76 -53.32 27.36 -1.22
C GLY A 76 -52.36 27.68 -2.37
N ALA A 77 -52.93 27.87 -3.56
CA ALA A 77 -52.27 28.32 -4.78
C ALA A 77 -52.40 29.84 -4.96
N ALA A 78 -51.41 30.45 -5.63
CA ALA A 78 -51.40 31.72 -6.40
C ALA A 78 -49.98 32.33 -6.27
N GLY A 79 -49.22 32.77 -7.26
CA GLY A 79 -49.30 32.95 -8.71
C GLY A 79 -47.95 33.63 -9.08
N PRO A 80 -47.50 33.63 -10.35
CA PRO A 80 -46.23 34.26 -10.73
C PRO A 80 -46.48 35.74 -11.08
N ASP A 81 -45.80 36.65 -10.39
CA ASP A 81 -45.73 38.05 -10.80
C ASP A 81 -44.37 38.36 -11.43
N ASP A 82 -44.50 39.00 -12.57
CA ASP A 82 -43.51 39.37 -13.56
C ASP A 82 -42.66 40.58 -13.15
N ALA A 83 -41.58 40.77 -13.90
CA ALA A 83 -40.90 42.05 -14.14
C ALA A 83 -40.14 42.75 -12.99
N SER A 84 -38.82 42.81 -13.11
CA SER A 84 -38.17 44.01 -13.68
C SER A 84 -36.66 44.03 -13.38
N SER A 85 -35.90 44.07 -14.46
CA SER A 85 -34.51 44.54 -14.49
C SER A 85 -34.46 46.04 -14.14
N PRO A 86 -33.34 46.53 -13.60
CA PRO A 86 -32.66 47.54 -14.37
C PRO A 86 -31.14 47.31 -14.48
N ALA A 87 -30.62 47.69 -15.64
CA ALA A 87 -29.22 47.71 -15.99
C ALA A 87 -28.50 48.98 -15.48
N LEU A 88 -27.28 48.75 -14.95
CA LEU A 88 -26.05 49.56 -14.93
C LEU A 88 -26.06 50.98 -14.30
N PRO A 89 -24.92 51.39 -13.70
CA PRO A 89 -23.96 52.11 -14.53
C PRO A 89 -22.50 51.62 -14.44
N VAL A 90 -21.82 51.82 -15.57
CA VAL A 90 -20.38 51.77 -15.80
C VAL A 90 -19.73 53.09 -15.36
N ALA A 91 -18.61 53.01 -14.64
CA ALA A 91 -17.52 54.02 -14.48
C ALA A 91 -16.54 53.44 -13.43
N GLU A 92 -15.21 53.45 -13.51
CA GLU A 92 -14.23 54.13 -14.37
C GLU A 92 -12.83 53.45 -14.18
N PRO A 93 -11.81 53.79 -15.00
CA PRO A 93 -10.52 53.09 -15.08
C PRO A 93 -9.37 53.72 -14.27
N SER A 94 -8.39 52.85 -13.95
CA SER A 94 -6.93 53.07 -13.91
C SER A 94 -6.34 54.31 -13.22
N THR A 95 -5.73 54.12 -12.05
CA THR A 95 -4.56 54.91 -11.60
C THR A 95 -3.29 54.08 -11.73
N ARG A 96 -2.56 54.33 -12.83
CA ARG A 96 -1.20 53.83 -13.08
C ARG A 96 -0.22 54.74 -12.33
N THR A 97 0.33 54.26 -11.22
CA THR A 97 1.45 54.92 -10.53
C THR A 97 2.68 54.93 -11.43
N THR A 98 3.05 56.13 -11.87
CA THR A 98 4.27 56.40 -12.64
C THR A 98 5.45 56.51 -11.67
N ILE A 99 6.42 55.62 -11.79
CA ILE A 99 7.72 55.70 -11.09
C ILE A 99 8.65 56.58 -11.96
N PRO A 100 9.27 57.64 -11.43
CA PRO A 100 10.22 58.43 -12.19
C PRO A 100 11.51 57.64 -12.43
N SER A 101 11.84 57.44 -13.71
CA SER A 101 13.13 56.92 -14.15
C SER A 101 14.19 58.01 -14.01
N GLY A 102 15.03 57.90 -12.97
CA GLY A 102 16.33 58.58 -12.93
C GLY A 102 17.38 57.76 -13.69
N PRO A 103 18.38 58.39 -14.33
CA PRO A 103 19.44 57.67 -15.02
C PRO A 103 20.40 57.09 -13.97
N ALA A 104 20.25 55.80 -13.66
CA ALA A 104 21.23 55.06 -12.87
C ALA A 104 22.32 54.52 -13.79
N THR A 105 23.50 55.12 -13.71
CA THR A 105 24.74 54.63 -14.34
C THR A 105 25.01 53.19 -13.88
N ALA A 106 24.88 52.22 -14.80
CA ALA A 106 25.20 50.83 -14.53
C ALA A 106 26.72 50.63 -14.47
N PRO A 107 27.30 49.97 -13.45
CA PRO A 107 28.69 49.55 -13.49
C PRO A 107 28.85 48.42 -14.51
N ALA A 108 29.95 48.44 -15.24
CA ALA A 108 30.32 47.41 -16.21
C ALA A 108 30.37 46.03 -15.53
N ARG A 109 29.51 45.10 -15.99
CA ARG A 109 29.54 43.69 -15.57
C ARG A 109 30.70 42.99 -16.26
N THR A 110 31.66 42.50 -15.49
CA THR A 110 32.66 41.52 -15.90
C THR A 110 31.95 40.29 -16.50
N PRO A 111 32.45 39.68 -17.60
CA PRO A 111 31.83 38.46 -18.14
C PRO A 111 31.96 37.34 -17.10
N ALA A 112 30.84 36.79 -16.65
CA ALA A 112 30.82 35.60 -15.82
C ALA A 112 31.26 34.39 -16.67
N SER A 113 32.20 33.60 -16.16
CA SER A 113 32.55 32.30 -16.73
C SER A 113 31.31 31.42 -16.88
N PRO A 114 31.22 30.61 -17.96
CA PRO A 114 30.10 29.69 -18.13
C PRO A 114 30.03 28.71 -16.95
N PRO A 115 28.82 28.34 -16.47
CA PRO A 115 28.68 27.37 -15.41
C PRO A 115 29.27 26.01 -15.84
N PRO A 116 29.85 25.23 -14.90
CA PRO A 116 30.32 23.89 -15.21
C PRO A 116 29.15 23.06 -15.76
N SER A 117 29.40 22.35 -16.87
CA SER A 117 28.43 21.44 -17.47
C SER A 117 27.96 20.44 -16.41
N ALA A 118 26.65 20.41 -16.14
CA ALA A 118 26.06 19.44 -15.23
C ALA A 118 26.42 18.02 -15.72
N ALA A 119 26.76 17.13 -14.78
CA ALA A 119 26.91 15.72 -15.07
C ALA A 119 25.57 15.16 -15.59
N PRO A 120 25.59 14.13 -16.47
CA PRO A 120 24.36 13.50 -16.93
C PRO A 120 23.59 12.91 -15.75
N ASP A 121 22.26 12.99 -15.82
CA ASP A 121 21.39 12.39 -14.81
C ASP A 121 21.60 10.86 -14.74
N PRO A 122 21.48 10.27 -13.54
CA PRO A 122 21.60 8.82 -13.38
C PRO A 122 20.50 8.11 -14.18
N ALA A 123 20.85 6.96 -14.77
CA ALA A 123 19.86 6.15 -15.50
C ALA A 123 18.69 5.75 -14.59
N PRO A 124 17.45 5.64 -15.11
CA PRO A 124 16.27 5.21 -14.33
C PRO A 124 16.52 3.91 -13.56
N GLY A 125 16.00 3.81 -12.34
CA GLY A 125 16.22 2.66 -11.45
C GLY A 125 17.64 2.49 -10.91
N SER A 126 18.65 3.26 -11.35
CA SER A 126 20.05 3.03 -10.93
C SER A 126 20.29 3.36 -9.45
N ALA A 127 19.67 4.41 -8.91
CA ALA A 127 19.75 4.74 -7.50
C ALA A 127 19.12 3.64 -6.64
N ALA A 128 17.93 3.16 -7.00
CA ALA A 128 17.25 2.07 -6.31
C ALA A 128 18.05 0.76 -6.37
N ARG A 129 18.72 0.45 -7.49
CA ARG A 129 19.63 -0.72 -7.56
C ARG A 129 20.81 -0.60 -6.61
N GLY A 130 21.34 0.61 -6.43
CA GLY A 130 22.36 0.90 -5.43
C GLY A 130 21.87 0.58 -4.01
N VAL A 131 20.68 1.07 -3.65
CA VAL A 131 20.05 0.77 -2.35
C VAL A 131 19.76 -0.72 -2.20
N LEU A 132 19.17 -1.36 -3.22
CA LEU A 132 18.87 -2.79 -3.24
C LEU A 132 20.13 -3.60 -2.92
N SER A 133 21.27 -3.30 -3.55
CA SER A 133 22.53 -4.01 -3.31
C SER A 133 23.07 -3.89 -1.86
N ALA A 134 22.65 -2.87 -1.12
CA ALA A 134 23.04 -2.64 0.27
C ALA A 134 22.05 -3.23 1.29
N LEU A 135 20.86 -3.67 0.86
CA LEU A 135 19.88 -4.29 1.75
C LEU A 135 20.42 -5.58 2.36
N ARG A 136 20.14 -5.79 3.65
CA ARG A 136 20.50 -7.00 4.39
C ARG A 136 19.86 -8.23 3.75
N GLU A 137 20.64 -9.28 3.52
CA GLU A 137 20.10 -10.57 3.14
C GLU A 137 19.31 -11.17 4.31
N ASP A 138 18.14 -11.75 4.01
CA ASP A 138 17.50 -12.68 4.92
C ASP A 138 17.33 -14.05 4.26
N ASP A 139 17.11 -15.06 5.09
CA ASP A 139 16.99 -16.46 4.69
C ASP A 139 15.55 -16.97 4.78
N ASP A 140 14.56 -16.06 4.72
CA ASP A 140 13.11 -16.34 4.75
C ASP A 140 12.66 -17.20 5.94
N ARG A 141 13.21 -16.92 7.14
CA ARG A 141 13.09 -17.80 8.32
C ARG A 141 11.97 -17.52 9.30
N ALA A 142 11.00 -16.66 8.99
CA ALA A 142 9.93 -16.42 9.96
C ALA A 142 8.99 -17.64 10.12
N ALA A 143 9.31 -18.50 11.08
CA ALA A 143 8.43 -19.54 11.59
C ALA A 143 7.36 -19.00 12.58
N VAL A 144 7.30 -17.67 12.75
CA VAL A 144 6.38 -17.01 13.68
C VAL A 144 5.06 -16.73 12.98
N ARG A 145 3.95 -17.17 13.59
CA ARG A 145 2.61 -16.89 13.08
C ARG A 145 2.38 -15.38 13.00
N TYR A 146 2.03 -14.91 11.81
CA TYR A 146 1.62 -13.53 11.58
C TYR A 146 0.31 -13.20 12.31
N ASP A 147 0.28 -12.03 12.94
CA ASP A 147 -0.90 -11.41 13.52
C ASP A 147 -0.96 -9.95 13.07
N ARG A 148 -2.04 -9.58 12.37
CA ARG A 148 -2.20 -8.23 11.82
C ARG A 148 -2.46 -7.21 12.91
N ASP A 149 -3.11 -7.60 14.00
CA ASP A 149 -3.53 -6.68 15.06
C ASP A 149 -2.31 -6.09 15.80
N LEU A 150 -1.15 -6.74 15.68
CA LEU A 150 0.14 -6.27 16.18
C LEU A 150 0.65 -5.02 15.44
N PHE A 151 0.09 -4.65 14.30
CA PHE A 151 0.42 -3.39 13.60
C PHE A 151 -0.37 -2.19 14.13
N GLY A 152 -1.20 -2.40 15.16
CA GLY A 152 -1.93 -1.33 15.83
C GLY A 152 -3.15 -0.85 15.07
N GLU A 153 -3.61 0.35 15.41
CA GLU A 153 -4.83 0.93 14.85
C GLU A 153 -4.66 1.23 13.34
N PRO A 154 -5.54 0.70 12.47
CA PRO A 154 -5.52 1.05 11.06
C PRO A 154 -5.83 2.53 10.85
N TRP A 155 -5.05 3.18 9.98
CA TRP A 155 -5.21 4.58 9.61
C TRP A 155 -5.01 5.55 10.77
N TYR A 156 -4.16 5.19 11.72
CA TYR A 156 -3.79 6.04 12.84
C TYR A 156 -3.17 7.35 12.35
N ASP A 157 -3.56 8.46 12.97
CA ASP A 157 -2.97 9.79 12.75
C ASP A 157 -1.58 9.84 13.41
N VAL A 158 -0.55 9.39 12.69
CA VAL A 158 0.82 9.24 13.20
C VAL A 158 1.56 10.58 13.30
N ASP A 159 1.22 11.56 12.47
CA ASP A 159 1.85 12.88 12.46
C ASP A 159 1.07 13.93 13.29
N ARG A 160 -0.14 13.59 13.72
CA ARG A 160 -1.03 14.37 14.60
C ARG A 160 -1.48 15.67 13.98
N ASP A 161 -1.69 15.66 12.67
CA ASP A 161 -2.22 16.82 11.95
C ASP A 161 -3.76 16.93 12.02
N GLY A 162 -4.43 15.90 12.56
CA GLY A 162 -5.87 15.81 12.75
C GLY A 162 -6.59 15.03 11.64
N CYS A 163 -5.87 14.55 10.64
CA CYS A 163 -6.37 13.69 9.59
C CYS A 163 -6.00 12.22 9.87
N ASP A 164 -6.92 11.29 9.56
CA ASP A 164 -6.54 9.87 9.56
C ASP A 164 -5.66 9.58 8.34
N THR A 165 -4.68 8.69 8.50
CA THR A 165 -3.72 8.36 7.42
C THR A 165 -4.43 8.00 6.12
N ARG A 166 -5.59 7.34 6.17
CA ARG A 166 -6.36 7.00 4.97
C ARG A 166 -6.74 8.25 4.18
N ASN A 167 -7.26 9.27 4.85
CA ASN A 167 -7.64 10.52 4.23
C ASN A 167 -6.43 11.27 3.66
N ASP A 168 -5.26 11.18 4.30
CA ASP A 168 -4.03 11.79 3.77
C ASP A 168 -3.61 11.13 2.46
N ILE A 169 -3.65 9.79 2.41
CA ILE A 169 -3.34 9.04 1.19
C ILE A 169 -4.36 9.32 0.09
N LEU A 170 -5.66 9.36 0.41
CA LEU A 170 -6.68 9.71 -0.58
C LEU A 170 -6.52 11.14 -1.10
N GLY A 171 -6.21 12.09 -0.22
CA GLY A 171 -6.00 13.49 -0.60
C GLY A 171 -4.76 13.68 -1.48
N ARG A 172 -3.71 12.89 -1.24
CA ARG A 172 -2.48 12.87 -2.04
C ARG A 172 -2.66 12.20 -3.40
N ASP A 173 -3.32 11.04 -3.43
CA ASP A 173 -3.29 10.14 -4.59
C ASP A 173 -4.48 10.31 -5.55
N LEU A 174 -5.60 10.87 -5.10
CA LEU A 174 -6.71 11.17 -5.99
C LEU A 174 -6.46 12.46 -6.77
N ALA A 175 -6.73 12.43 -8.07
CA ALA A 175 -6.91 13.64 -8.85
C ALA A 175 -8.24 14.31 -8.47
N ASP A 176 -8.22 15.64 -8.37
CA ASP A 176 -9.36 16.48 -8.02
C ASP A 176 -10.12 16.00 -6.75
N PRO A 177 -9.44 15.86 -5.60
CA PRO A 177 -10.07 15.36 -4.39
C PRO A 177 -11.16 16.30 -3.88
N VAL A 178 -12.33 15.76 -3.58
CA VAL A 178 -13.48 16.49 -3.04
C VAL A 178 -13.47 16.38 -1.53
N LEU A 179 -13.22 17.49 -0.84
CA LEU A 179 -13.15 17.55 0.61
C LEU A 179 -14.50 17.92 1.22
N ARG A 180 -14.86 17.29 2.34
CA ARG A 180 -16.06 17.64 3.11
C ARG A 180 -15.84 19.00 3.81
N PRO A 181 -16.71 20.00 3.60
CA PRO A 181 -16.64 21.26 4.32
C PRO A 181 -16.72 21.06 5.84
N GLY A 182 -16.00 21.91 6.59
CA GLY A 182 -15.99 21.88 8.06
C GLY A 182 -15.14 20.77 8.69
N THR A 183 -14.33 20.05 7.90
CA THR A 183 -13.44 18.97 8.40
C THR A 183 -11.96 19.36 8.45
N GLY A 184 -11.65 20.66 8.40
CA GLY A 184 -10.26 21.14 8.40
C GLY A 184 -9.45 20.77 7.14
N GLY A 185 -10.11 20.24 6.10
CA GLY A 185 -9.43 19.74 4.91
C GLY A 185 -9.11 18.24 4.95
N CYS A 186 -9.44 17.54 6.04
CA CYS A 186 -9.10 16.12 6.17
C CYS A 186 -10.04 15.20 5.40
N LYS A 187 -11.36 15.39 5.48
CA LYS A 187 -12.26 14.31 5.05
C LYS A 187 -12.46 14.29 3.54
N VAL A 188 -11.82 13.36 2.86
CA VAL A 188 -11.99 13.12 1.42
C VAL A 188 -13.30 12.37 1.18
N THR A 189 -14.12 12.89 0.26
CA THR A 189 -15.43 12.38 -0.10
C THR A 189 -15.58 12.00 -1.56
N GLY A 190 -14.62 12.37 -2.40
CA GLY A 190 -14.57 11.95 -3.79
C GLY A 190 -13.28 12.32 -4.49
N GLY A 191 -13.13 11.91 -5.74
CA GLY A 191 -11.98 12.20 -6.59
C GLY A 191 -11.79 11.11 -7.65
N GLN A 192 -10.74 11.20 -8.45
CA GLN A 192 -10.43 10.22 -9.49
C GLN A 192 -9.11 9.52 -9.17
N LEU A 193 -9.14 8.21 -9.03
CA LEU A 193 -7.93 7.39 -8.88
C LEU A 193 -7.46 6.96 -10.26
N LEU A 194 -6.23 7.29 -10.63
CA LEU A 194 -5.47 6.54 -11.62
C LEU A 194 -4.64 5.50 -10.87
N ASP A 195 -5.06 4.23 -10.92
CA ASP A 195 -4.41 3.17 -10.15
C ASP A 195 -2.91 3.11 -10.49
N PRO A 196 -2.02 3.17 -9.48
CA PRO A 196 -0.58 3.21 -9.70
C PRO A 196 -0.06 1.92 -10.35
N TYR A 197 -0.75 0.79 -10.18
CA TYR A 197 -0.28 -0.53 -10.56
C TYR A 197 -0.75 -0.98 -11.94
N ASP A 198 -1.98 -0.69 -12.34
CA ASP A 198 -2.50 -1.12 -13.64
C ASP A 198 -2.93 0.04 -14.56
N GLY A 199 -2.99 1.27 -14.02
CA GLY A 199 -3.44 2.45 -14.76
C GLY A 199 -4.94 2.53 -14.98
N THR A 200 -5.74 1.70 -14.31
CA THR A 200 -7.19 1.79 -14.34
C THR A 200 -7.65 3.11 -13.72
N LEU A 201 -8.51 3.84 -14.43
CA LEU A 201 -9.14 5.05 -13.90
C LEU A 201 -10.46 4.68 -13.19
N VAL A 202 -10.58 5.01 -11.92
CA VAL A 202 -11.77 4.74 -11.09
C VAL A 202 -12.20 5.99 -10.35
N GLY A 203 -13.50 6.29 -10.40
CA GLY A 203 -14.08 7.35 -9.57
C GLY A 203 -14.25 6.87 -8.12
N PHE A 204 -13.76 7.67 -7.19
CA PHE A 204 -14.00 7.50 -5.76
C PHE A 204 -15.14 8.42 -5.32
N VAL A 205 -16.08 7.86 -4.56
CA VAL A 205 -17.13 8.56 -3.83
C VAL A 205 -17.32 7.87 -2.48
N SER A 206 -17.04 8.58 -1.39
CA SER A 206 -17.16 8.02 -0.04
C SER A 206 -18.59 7.51 0.20
N GLY A 207 -18.72 6.20 0.39
CA GLY A 207 -20.00 5.54 0.56
C GLY A 207 -19.90 4.04 0.28
N PRO A 208 -20.95 3.27 0.60
CA PRO A 208 -20.93 1.80 0.51
C PRO A 208 -20.68 1.27 -0.91
N GLU A 209 -21.00 2.05 -1.94
CA GLU A 209 -20.91 1.62 -3.34
C GLU A 209 -19.47 1.64 -3.86
N SER A 210 -18.69 2.68 -3.54
CA SER A 210 -17.37 2.88 -4.16
C SER A 210 -16.20 2.96 -3.16
N SER A 211 -16.45 3.14 -1.85
CA SER A 211 -15.37 3.13 -0.85
C SER A 211 -14.57 1.83 -0.85
N ARG A 212 -15.21 0.72 -1.22
CA ARG A 212 -14.51 -0.57 -1.36
C ARG A 212 -13.68 -0.67 -2.63
N LEU A 213 -14.01 0.09 -3.68
CA LEU A 213 -13.33 0.04 -4.97
C LEU A 213 -11.96 0.70 -4.90
N VAL A 214 -11.76 1.66 -4.00
CA VAL A 214 -10.48 2.29 -3.71
C VAL A 214 -10.03 1.93 -2.30
N GLN A 215 -8.96 1.16 -2.22
CA GLN A 215 -8.31 0.75 -0.99
C GLN A 215 -7.02 1.52 -0.79
N ILE A 216 -6.55 1.55 0.47
CA ILE A 216 -5.18 1.96 0.74
C ILE A 216 -4.37 0.66 0.84
N ASP A 217 -3.44 0.49 -0.09
CA ASP A 217 -2.52 -0.63 -0.16
C ASP A 217 -1.20 -0.30 0.54
N HIS A 218 -0.62 -1.32 1.17
CA HIS A 218 0.74 -1.30 1.68
C HIS A 218 1.69 -1.79 0.59
N VAL A 219 2.52 -0.92 0.03
CA VAL A 219 3.51 -1.25 -1.02
C VAL A 219 4.33 -2.47 -0.62
N VAL A 220 4.88 -2.44 0.60
CA VAL A 220 5.39 -3.61 1.31
C VAL A 220 4.30 -4.11 2.24
N ALA A 221 3.68 -5.24 1.89
CA ALA A 221 2.58 -5.80 2.64
C ALA A 221 2.98 -6.14 4.09
N LEU A 222 2.06 -5.95 5.04
CA LEU A 222 2.33 -6.18 6.47
C LEU A 222 2.78 -7.62 6.77
N ALA A 223 2.16 -8.62 6.12
CA ALA A 223 2.53 -10.02 6.27
C ALA A 223 3.88 -10.35 5.63
N TRP A 224 4.22 -9.68 4.51
CA TRP A 224 5.55 -9.76 3.91
C TRP A 224 6.59 -9.20 4.88
N ALA A 225 6.42 -7.94 5.33
CA ALA A 225 7.34 -7.31 6.28
C ALA A 225 7.54 -8.14 7.56
N TRP A 226 6.49 -8.79 8.06
CA TRP A 226 6.57 -9.72 9.20
C TRP A 226 7.59 -10.83 8.98
N ARG A 227 7.61 -11.43 7.78
CA ARG A 227 8.55 -12.51 7.42
C ARG A 227 9.98 -12.04 7.27
N HIS A 228 10.16 -10.78 6.88
CA HIS A 228 11.46 -10.17 6.54
C HIS A 228 12.03 -9.26 7.65
N GLY A 229 11.51 -9.39 8.88
CA GLY A 229 12.12 -8.81 10.10
C GLY A 229 11.18 -8.06 11.03
N ALA A 230 9.97 -7.70 10.58
CA ALA A 230 9.05 -6.89 11.38
C ALA A 230 8.47 -7.62 12.60
N GLU A 231 8.60 -8.95 12.67
CA GLU A 231 8.24 -9.72 13.87
C GLU A 231 9.01 -9.25 15.12
N SER A 232 10.27 -8.82 14.93
CA SER A 232 11.16 -8.39 16.00
C SER A 232 10.94 -6.94 16.43
N TRP A 233 10.11 -6.18 15.71
CA TRP A 233 9.91 -4.77 15.96
C TRP A 233 9.07 -4.52 17.21
N SER A 234 9.32 -3.36 17.83
CA SER A 234 8.41 -2.77 18.81
C SER A 234 7.04 -2.47 18.20
N ASP A 235 6.00 -2.45 19.04
CA ASP A 235 4.64 -2.10 18.63
C ASP A 235 4.60 -0.71 17.94
N ASP A 236 5.32 0.27 18.49
CA ASP A 236 5.43 1.63 17.92
C ASP A 236 6.04 1.63 16.51
N GLN A 237 7.03 0.78 16.25
CA GLN A 237 7.64 0.68 14.93
C GLN A 237 6.71 0.02 13.92
N ARG A 238 5.95 -1.02 14.34
CA ARG A 238 4.90 -1.63 13.50
C ARG A 238 3.78 -0.63 13.20
N LEU A 239 3.32 0.13 14.18
CA LEU A 239 2.32 1.18 14.00
C LEU A 239 2.77 2.24 13.00
N ARG A 240 4.01 2.72 13.11
CA ARG A 240 4.58 3.67 12.14
C ARG A 240 4.66 3.07 10.75
N PHE A 241 5.16 1.84 10.61
CA PHE A 241 5.24 1.16 9.30
C PHE A 241 3.87 1.00 8.62
N ALA A 242 2.84 0.66 9.40
CA ALA A 242 1.49 0.46 8.88
C ALA A 242 0.80 1.76 8.44
N ASN A 243 1.29 2.91 8.90
CA ASN A 243 0.69 4.22 8.64
C ASN A 243 1.66 5.19 7.92
N ASP A 244 2.82 4.71 7.44
CA ASP A 244 3.80 5.56 6.76
C ASP A 244 3.34 5.89 5.33
N PRO A 245 3.20 7.17 4.97
CA PRO A 245 2.88 7.56 3.61
C PRO A 245 3.85 7.05 2.55
N LEU A 246 5.11 6.70 2.87
CA LEU A 246 6.05 6.04 1.96
C LEU A 246 5.64 4.59 1.67
N ASN A 247 5.02 3.89 2.62
CA ASN A 247 4.55 2.53 2.43
C ASN A 247 3.10 2.44 1.93
N LEU A 248 2.38 3.57 1.81
CA LEU A 248 0.96 3.55 1.46
C LEU A 248 0.67 4.18 0.10
N LEU A 249 -0.24 3.57 -0.67
CA LEU A 249 -0.80 4.10 -1.93
C LEU A 249 -2.31 3.84 -2.00
N ALA A 250 -3.08 4.75 -2.59
CA ALA A 250 -4.43 4.42 -3.04
C ALA A 250 -4.36 3.51 -4.28
N ALA A 251 -5.08 2.39 -4.25
CA ALA A 251 -5.13 1.40 -5.32
C ALA A 251 -6.54 0.83 -5.44
N THR A 252 -6.85 0.23 -6.60
CA THR A 252 -8.14 -0.44 -6.75
C THR A 252 -8.21 -1.72 -5.93
N GLU A 253 -9.43 -2.12 -5.57
CA GLU A 253 -9.71 -3.39 -4.91
C GLU A 253 -9.11 -4.58 -5.66
N ALA A 254 -9.28 -4.61 -6.99
CA ALA A 254 -8.86 -5.71 -7.83
C ALA A 254 -7.34 -5.88 -7.80
N THR A 255 -6.59 -4.79 -7.98
CA THR A 255 -5.12 -4.85 -8.02
C THR A 255 -4.52 -5.14 -6.65
N ASN A 256 -5.08 -4.55 -5.59
CA ASN A 256 -4.67 -4.86 -4.21
C ASN A 256 -4.93 -6.33 -3.86
N GLN A 257 -6.09 -6.90 -4.24
CA GLN A 257 -6.35 -8.33 -4.03
C GLN A 257 -5.44 -9.24 -4.86
N ALA A 258 -5.11 -8.84 -6.10
CA ALA A 258 -4.18 -9.59 -6.94
C ALA A 258 -2.76 -9.60 -6.38
N LYS A 259 -2.32 -8.48 -5.80
CA LYS A 259 -1.03 -8.35 -5.10
C LYS A 259 -1.01 -9.10 -3.77
N SER A 260 -2.09 -9.06 -2.98
CA SER A 260 -2.16 -9.69 -1.65
C SER A 260 -0.94 -9.31 -0.77
N ASP A 261 -0.24 -10.30 -0.24
CA ASP A 261 0.97 -10.21 0.56
C ASP A 261 2.25 -10.59 -0.20
N SER A 262 2.18 -10.59 -1.53
CA SER A 262 3.29 -10.90 -2.41
C SER A 262 4.32 -9.78 -2.45
N GLY A 263 5.59 -10.16 -2.51
CA GLY A 263 6.68 -9.27 -2.92
C GLY A 263 6.95 -9.35 -4.43
N PRO A 264 7.98 -8.61 -4.92
CA PRO A 264 8.37 -8.57 -6.33
C PRO A 264 8.58 -9.94 -7.02
N ALA A 265 8.96 -10.98 -6.28
CA ALA A 265 9.19 -12.32 -6.84
C ALA A 265 7.89 -13.02 -7.27
N GLU A 266 6.78 -12.70 -6.61
CA GLU A 266 5.48 -13.34 -6.84
C GLU A 266 4.54 -12.46 -7.65
N TRP A 267 4.60 -11.14 -7.46
CA TRP A 267 3.70 -10.20 -8.12
C TRP A 267 4.39 -8.87 -8.46
N LEU A 268 4.15 -8.40 -9.69
CA LEU A 268 4.53 -7.06 -10.16
C LEU A 268 3.45 -6.52 -11.10
N PRO A 269 3.31 -5.19 -11.20
CA PRO A 269 2.61 -4.55 -12.32
C PRO A 269 3.06 -5.10 -13.68
N ALA A 270 2.12 -5.31 -14.60
CA ALA A 270 2.44 -5.80 -15.94
C ALA A 270 3.15 -4.75 -16.82
N ASP A 271 2.85 -3.47 -16.58
CA ASP A 271 3.52 -2.36 -17.27
C ASP A 271 4.92 -2.11 -16.67
N PRO A 272 6.00 -2.09 -17.48
CA PRO A 272 7.36 -1.91 -16.97
C PRO A 272 7.61 -0.59 -16.23
N ALA A 273 6.94 0.50 -16.62
CA ALA A 273 7.12 1.79 -15.94
C ALA A 273 6.51 1.75 -14.53
N ARG A 274 5.33 1.14 -14.39
CA ARG A 274 4.66 0.93 -13.10
C ARG A 274 5.39 -0.09 -12.23
N ALA A 275 5.94 -1.14 -12.84
CA ALA A 275 6.75 -2.12 -12.13
C ALA A 275 8.03 -1.47 -11.58
N CYS A 276 8.69 -0.63 -12.38
CA CYS A 276 9.84 0.15 -11.95
C CYS A 276 9.47 1.05 -10.74
N ALA A 277 8.43 1.88 -10.86
CA ALA A 277 8.01 2.77 -9.79
C ALA A 277 7.61 2.01 -8.50
N HIS A 278 6.92 0.87 -8.64
CA HIS A 278 6.57 0.01 -7.51
C HIS A 278 7.83 -0.52 -6.82
N VAL A 279 8.81 -1.05 -7.56
CA VAL A 279 10.04 -1.61 -6.98
C VAL A 279 10.97 -0.55 -6.41
N GLU A 280 11.09 0.62 -7.04
CA GLU A 280 11.86 1.74 -6.48
C GLU A 280 11.33 2.12 -5.09
N ARG A 281 9.99 2.19 -4.95
CA ARG A 281 9.34 2.48 -3.69
C ARG A 281 9.45 1.33 -2.69
N PHE A 282 9.27 0.09 -3.14
CA PHE A 282 9.44 -1.12 -2.32
C PHE A 282 10.84 -1.14 -1.67
N VAL A 283 11.89 -0.95 -2.47
CA VAL A 283 13.29 -0.89 -2.00
C VAL A 283 13.51 0.27 -1.02
N ALA A 284 12.91 1.44 -1.29
CA ALA A 284 12.99 2.58 -0.38
C ALA A 284 12.36 2.28 0.99
N VAL A 285 11.20 1.61 1.02
CA VAL A 285 10.55 1.18 2.27
C VAL A 285 11.42 0.16 3.01
N LEU A 286 11.96 -0.85 2.32
CA LEU A 286 12.84 -1.84 2.94
C LEU A 286 14.04 -1.18 3.62
N ALA A 287 14.68 -0.23 2.94
CA ALA A 287 15.81 0.51 3.47
C ALA A 287 15.43 1.39 4.67
N ALA A 288 14.29 2.08 4.62
CA ALA A 288 13.82 2.95 5.70
C ALA A 288 13.53 2.18 7.00
N TYR A 289 13.18 0.90 6.89
CA TYR A 289 12.76 0.06 8.01
C TYR A 289 13.71 -1.08 8.37
N ASP A 290 14.88 -1.16 7.72
CA ASP A 290 15.89 -2.23 7.90
C ASP A 290 15.29 -3.65 7.74
N LEU A 291 14.36 -3.77 6.79
CA LEU A 291 13.81 -5.07 6.38
C LEU A 291 14.84 -5.83 5.55
N GLY A 292 14.87 -7.15 5.76
CA GLY A 292 15.68 -8.04 4.94
C GLY A 292 15.04 -8.26 3.57
N ILE A 293 15.81 -8.87 2.68
CA ILE A 293 15.32 -9.35 1.40
C ILE A 293 16.04 -10.63 1.03
N ASP A 294 15.27 -11.66 0.68
CA ASP A 294 15.81 -12.93 0.20
C ASP A 294 16.34 -12.82 -1.24
N ALA A 295 16.99 -13.88 -1.70
CA ALA A 295 17.61 -13.91 -3.03
C ALA A 295 16.58 -13.81 -4.18
N ALA A 296 15.41 -14.45 -4.05
CA ALA A 296 14.40 -14.46 -5.11
C ALA A 296 13.76 -13.08 -5.27
N GLU A 297 13.42 -12.44 -4.15
CA GLU A 297 12.87 -11.08 -4.10
C GLU A 297 13.87 -10.06 -4.65
N ARG A 298 15.14 -10.18 -4.24
CA ARG A 298 16.22 -9.33 -4.73
C ARG A 298 16.43 -9.46 -6.24
N ASP A 299 16.45 -10.69 -6.75
CA ASP A 299 16.63 -10.96 -8.18
C ASP A 299 15.46 -10.41 -9.00
N ALA A 300 14.22 -10.54 -8.50
CA ALA A 300 13.04 -9.98 -9.15
C ALA A 300 13.06 -8.45 -9.17
N ALA A 301 13.40 -7.83 -8.03
CA ALA A 301 13.56 -6.39 -7.93
C ALA A 301 14.65 -5.85 -8.88
N ASP A 302 15.83 -6.48 -8.93
CA ASP A 302 16.91 -6.05 -9.83
C ASP A 302 16.51 -6.16 -11.30
N ARG A 303 15.80 -7.24 -11.69
CA ARG A 303 15.27 -7.38 -13.07
C ARG A 303 14.29 -6.26 -13.42
N ALA A 304 13.35 -5.95 -12.54
CA ALA A 304 12.39 -4.88 -12.76
C ALA A 304 13.09 -3.51 -12.88
N LEU A 305 14.05 -3.23 -12.00
CA LEU A 305 14.79 -1.96 -12.02
C LEU A 305 15.71 -1.80 -13.24
N ARG A 306 16.19 -2.89 -13.84
CA ARG A 306 16.92 -2.84 -15.13
C ARG A 306 16.02 -2.57 -16.32
N ALA A 307 14.73 -2.89 -16.19
CA ALA A 307 13.72 -2.70 -17.22
C ALA A 307 13.00 -1.34 -17.13
N CYS A 308 13.42 -0.46 -16.20
CA CYS A 308 12.89 0.89 -16.10
C CYS A 308 13.02 1.62 -17.45
N PRO A 309 11.94 2.26 -17.95
CA PRO A 309 11.98 3.03 -19.18
C PRO A 309 12.92 4.25 -19.02
N ALA A 310 13.56 4.64 -20.13
CA ALA A 310 14.44 5.80 -20.22
C ALA A 310 13.69 7.14 -20.16
#